data_AF-A0A3N5ENY2-F1
#
_entry.id   AF-A0A3N5ENY2-F1
#
_cell.length_a   1.000
_cell.length_b   1.000
_cell.length_c   1.000
_cell.angle_alpha   90.00
_cell.angle_beta   90.00
_cell.angle_gamma   90.00
#
_symmetry.space_group_name_H-M   'P 1'
#
loop_
_entity.id
_entity.type
_entity.pdbx_description
1 polymer ?
#
loop_
_entity_poly.entity_id
_entity_poly.type
_entity_poly.pdbx_seq_one_letter_code
_entity_poly.pdbx_strand_id
1 'polypeptide(L)'
;MAEIVKTAAIYAEASGGATTPKITKDHLFKATDYVTDGTVNWTISSIDTSEDAYDTLTLAGSLATTAVGTVLIQGTAGASGTTTAYYSPNGFVKEDITVGDGAALYNNADISVVVRGAVREGALPLPLTATQKTALAHFRFNA
;
A
#
# COMPACT_ATOMS: atom_id res chain seq x y z
N MET A 1 -6.39 15.28 10.52
CA MET A 1 -5.18 15.04 9.71
C MET A 1 -5.54 13.97 8.70
N ALA A 2 -5.19 14.16 7.42
CA ALA A 2 -5.39 13.11 6.43
C ALA A 2 -4.14 12.24 6.38
N GLU A 3 -4.32 10.92 6.37
CA GLU A 3 -3.25 9.94 6.38
C GLU A 3 -3.41 9.06 5.14
N ILE A 4 -2.28 8.73 4.50
CA ILE A 4 -2.28 7.95 3.27
C ILE A 4 -2.31 6.46 3.63
N VAL A 5 -3.24 5.73 3.03
CA VAL A 5 -3.27 4.27 3.09
C VAL A 5 -2.31 3.73 2.03
N LYS A 6 -1.21 3.11 2.47
CA LYS A 6 -0.21 2.55 1.57
C LYS A 6 -0.55 1.11 1.19
N THR A 7 -0.55 0.83 -0.10
CA THR A 7 -0.73 -0.52 -0.65
C THR A 7 0.21 -0.75 -1.84
N ALA A 8 0.45 -2.02 -2.15
CA ALA A 8 1.08 -2.47 -3.38
C ALA A 8 0.59 -3.87 -3.71
N ALA A 9 0.58 -4.26 -4.98
CA ALA A 9 0.29 -5.65 -5.36
C ALA A 9 1.59 -6.43 -5.51
N ILE A 10 1.58 -7.71 -5.17
CA ILE A 10 2.66 -8.62 -5.52
C ILE A 10 2.68 -8.77 -7.03
N TYR A 11 3.79 -8.37 -7.64
CA TYR A 11 4.07 -8.51 -9.05
C TYR A 11 4.52 -9.95 -9.37
N ALA A 12 5.44 -10.48 -8.57
CA ALA A 12 5.95 -11.84 -8.67
C ALA A 12 6.74 -12.23 -7.41
N GLU A 13 6.98 -13.52 -7.22
CA GLU A 13 7.99 -14.00 -6.27
C GLU A 13 9.41 -13.72 -6.81
N ALA A 14 10.31 -13.25 -5.94
CA ALA A 14 11.73 -13.23 -6.25
C ALA A 14 12.40 -14.57 -5.90
N SER A 15 13.67 -14.72 -6.28
CA SER A 15 14.48 -15.90 -5.97
C SER A 15 14.66 -16.15 -4.46
N GLY A 16 14.59 -15.10 -3.63
CA GLY A 16 14.58 -15.25 -2.16
C GLY A 16 13.20 -15.59 -1.58
N GLY A 17 12.17 -15.75 -2.42
CA GLY A 17 10.83 -16.17 -2.01
C GLY A 17 10.09 -15.13 -1.15
N ALA A 18 9.35 -15.62 -0.15
CA ALA A 18 8.44 -14.81 0.68
C ALA A 18 9.11 -13.77 1.59
N THR A 19 10.43 -13.77 1.71
CA THR A 19 11.19 -12.70 2.39
C THR A 19 11.59 -11.58 1.44
N THR A 20 11.47 -11.79 0.12
CA THR A 20 11.85 -10.83 -0.92
C THR A 20 10.81 -10.69 -2.03
N PRO A 21 9.53 -10.40 -1.73
CA PRO A 21 8.51 -10.29 -2.77
C PRO A 21 8.81 -9.14 -3.74
N LYS A 22 8.55 -9.35 -5.03
CA LYS A 22 8.52 -8.28 -6.04
C LYS A 22 7.13 -7.66 -6.04
N ILE A 23 7.04 -6.35 -5.95
CA ILE A 23 5.79 -5.61 -5.90
C ILE A 23 5.69 -4.60 -7.05
N THR A 24 4.47 -4.19 -7.37
CA THR A 24 4.20 -3.16 -8.37
C THR A 24 4.89 -1.84 -8.01
N LYS A 25 5.33 -1.10 -9.03
CA LYS A 25 5.94 0.23 -8.91
C LYS A 25 4.98 1.26 -8.29
N ASP A 26 5.53 2.43 -7.98
CA ASP A 26 4.82 3.62 -7.49
C ASP A 26 4.10 3.43 -6.15
N HIS A 27 4.48 2.40 -5.42
CA HIS A 27 4.03 2.19 -4.05
C HIS A 27 4.58 3.28 -3.12
N LEU A 28 3.88 3.51 -2.00
CA LEU A 28 4.28 4.55 -1.03
C LEU A 28 5.00 3.99 0.22
N PHE A 29 5.36 2.70 0.20
CA PHE A 29 6.15 2.07 1.26
C PHE A 29 7.55 2.66 1.37
N LYS A 30 8.09 2.64 2.59
CA LYS A 30 9.49 2.96 2.88
C LYS A 30 10.10 1.87 3.77
N ALA A 31 11.43 1.81 3.79
CA ALA A 31 12.14 1.04 4.81
C ALA A 31 11.66 1.46 6.20
N THR A 32 11.62 0.52 7.14
CA THR A 32 11.04 0.60 8.50
C THR A 32 9.51 0.56 8.59
N ASP A 33 8.77 0.70 7.48
CA ASP A 33 7.33 0.40 7.51
C ASP A 33 7.14 -1.09 7.78
N TYR A 34 6.03 -1.44 8.45
CA TYR A 34 5.56 -2.82 8.50
C TYR A 34 4.63 -3.07 7.33
N VAL A 35 4.72 -4.26 6.73
CA VAL A 35 3.90 -4.70 5.62
C VAL A 35 3.22 -6.02 5.94
N THR A 36 1.94 -6.11 5.61
CA THR A 36 1.11 -7.28 5.83
C THR A 36 0.42 -7.75 4.56
N ASP A 37 0.32 -9.06 4.40
CA ASP A 37 -0.51 -9.74 3.40
C ASP A 37 -1.93 -10.06 3.90
N GLY A 38 -2.29 -9.55 5.09
CA GLY A 38 -3.52 -9.87 5.80
C GLY A 38 -3.42 -11.06 6.76
N THR A 39 -2.34 -11.86 6.71
CA THR A 39 -2.11 -13.02 7.59
C THR A 39 -0.89 -12.85 8.52
N VAL A 40 0.19 -12.27 8.02
CA VAL A 40 1.40 -11.96 8.80
C VAL A 40 1.84 -10.52 8.57
N ASN A 41 2.64 -9.97 9.46
CA ASN A 41 3.15 -8.60 9.37
C ASN A 41 4.66 -8.57 9.66
N TRP A 42 5.43 -7.96 8.76
CA TRP A 42 6.89 -7.91 8.87
C TRP A 42 7.44 -6.52 8.52
N THR A 43 8.55 -6.16 9.13
CA THR A 43 9.26 -4.91 8.80
C THR A 43 9.90 -5.00 7.43
N ILE A 44 9.81 -3.93 6.65
CA ILE A 44 10.59 -3.70 5.44
C ILE A 44 11.98 -3.22 5.84
N SER A 45 13.00 -4.05 5.63
CA SER A 45 14.41 -3.74 5.90
C SER A 45 14.98 -2.81 4.83
N SER A 46 14.66 -3.06 3.56
CA SER A 46 15.08 -2.25 2.43
C SER A 46 14.12 -2.42 1.25
N ILE A 47 14.21 -1.49 0.30
CA ILE A 47 13.47 -1.51 -0.96
C ILE A 47 14.49 -1.28 -2.08
N ASP A 48 14.55 -2.21 -3.01
CA ASP A 48 15.32 -2.07 -4.25
C ASP A 48 14.41 -1.61 -5.37
N THR A 49 14.74 -0.48 -5.98
CA THR A 49 13.97 0.19 -7.04
C THR A 49 14.69 0.20 -8.39
N SER A 50 15.80 -0.53 -8.50
CA SER A 50 16.67 -0.55 -9.69
C SER A 50 16.02 -1.16 -10.93
N GLU A 51 15.00 -1.99 -10.74
CA GLU A 51 14.27 -2.64 -11.82
C GLU A 51 13.14 -1.74 -12.33
N ASP A 52 12.99 -1.67 -13.65
CA ASP A 52 11.97 -0.81 -14.29
C ASP A 52 10.54 -1.34 -14.07
N ALA A 53 10.38 -2.67 -13.99
CA ALA A 53 9.07 -3.33 -13.98
C ALA A 53 8.48 -3.53 -12.58
N TYR A 54 9.32 -3.60 -11.55
CA TYR A 54 8.91 -3.90 -10.17
C TYR A 54 9.89 -3.33 -9.16
N ASP A 55 9.46 -3.23 -7.91
CA ASP A 55 10.34 -2.98 -6.77
C ASP A 55 10.48 -4.28 -5.96
N THR A 56 11.62 -4.49 -5.31
CA THR A 56 11.85 -5.67 -4.46
C THR A 56 11.91 -5.24 -3.00
N LEU A 57 11.01 -5.76 -2.17
CA LEU A 57 11.10 -5.58 -0.72
C LEU A 57 12.12 -6.57 -0.16
N THR A 58 12.83 -6.20 0.91
CA THR A 58 13.50 -7.15 1.79
C THR A 58 12.82 -7.12 3.14
N LEU A 59 12.25 -8.25 3.58
CA LEU A 59 11.45 -8.34 4.79
C LEU A 59 12.21 -9.02 5.93
N ALA A 60 11.90 -8.62 7.17
CA ALA A 60 12.45 -9.26 8.38
C ALA A 60 11.93 -10.68 8.64
N GLY A 61 10.94 -11.13 7.87
CA GLY A 61 10.38 -12.49 7.92
C GLY A 61 9.58 -12.79 6.65
N SER A 62 9.02 -14.00 6.58
CA SER A 62 8.31 -14.49 5.39
C SER A 62 6.84 -14.11 5.40
N LEU A 63 6.33 -13.58 4.28
CA LEU A 63 4.89 -13.52 4.03
C LEU A 63 4.27 -14.93 4.07
N ALA A 64 2.98 -15.01 4.38
CA ALA A 64 2.22 -16.24 4.34
C ALA A 64 1.75 -16.56 2.91
N THR A 65 1.52 -15.52 2.10
CA THR A 65 1.17 -15.65 0.68
C THR A 65 1.99 -14.70 -0.18
N THR A 66 2.36 -15.21 -1.35
CA THR A 66 3.12 -14.51 -2.38
C THR A 66 2.49 -14.62 -3.77
N ALA A 67 1.20 -14.99 -3.82
CA ALA A 67 0.47 -15.06 -5.07
C ALA A 67 0.44 -13.70 -5.78
N VAL A 68 0.69 -13.69 -7.09
CA VAL A 68 0.60 -12.48 -7.93
C VAL A 68 -0.77 -11.84 -7.78
N GLY A 69 -0.80 -10.52 -7.63
CA GLY A 69 -2.01 -9.74 -7.39
C GLY A 69 -2.44 -9.66 -5.93
N THR A 70 -1.78 -10.38 -5.01
CA THR A 70 -2.01 -10.20 -3.56
C THR A 70 -1.67 -8.75 -3.19
N VAL A 71 -2.61 -8.05 -2.56
CA VAL A 71 -2.41 -6.67 -2.15
C VAL A 71 -1.83 -6.63 -0.75
N LEU A 72 -0.61 -6.11 -0.65
CA LEU A 72 0.07 -5.81 0.60
C LEU A 72 -0.41 -4.46 1.14
N ILE A 73 -0.54 -4.34 2.46
CA ILE A 73 -0.99 -3.14 3.16
C ILE A 73 0.05 -2.77 4.23
N GLN A 74 0.19 -1.49 4.55
CA GLN A 74 0.95 -1.07 5.72
C GLN A 74 0.33 -1.61 7.01
N GLY A 75 1.12 -2.32 7.82
CA GLY A 75 0.72 -2.85 9.13
C GLY A 75 1.14 -1.95 10.30
N THR A 76 0.52 -2.11 11.47
CA THR A 76 0.77 -1.26 12.66
C THR A 76 2.06 -1.58 13.43
N ALA A 77 2.45 -2.86 13.51
CA ALA A 77 3.59 -3.32 14.30
C ALA A 77 4.13 -4.67 13.80
N GLY A 78 5.44 -4.88 13.90
CA GLY A 78 6.08 -6.12 13.49
C GLY A 78 5.98 -7.20 14.56
N ALA A 79 5.17 -8.23 14.31
CA ALA A 79 5.26 -9.55 14.95
C ALA A 79 4.27 -10.50 14.26
N SER A 80 4.73 -11.74 14.03
CA SER A 80 3.96 -12.86 13.49
C SER A 80 2.68 -13.12 14.30
N GLY A 81 1.51 -12.92 13.68
CA GLY A 81 0.23 -13.42 14.20
C GLY A 81 -0.84 -12.38 14.48
N THR A 82 -0.53 -11.08 14.47
CA THR A 82 -1.54 -10.01 14.51
C THR A 82 -1.46 -9.17 13.24
N THR A 83 -2.53 -9.23 12.44
CA THR A 83 -2.65 -8.41 11.23
C THR A 83 -3.58 -7.25 11.48
N THR A 84 -2.97 -6.08 11.63
CA THR A 84 -3.70 -4.84 11.79
C THR A 84 -3.19 -3.88 10.75
N ALA A 85 -4.06 -3.51 9.81
CA ALA A 85 -3.79 -2.42 8.89
C ALA A 85 -3.57 -1.13 9.68
N TYR A 86 -2.56 -0.34 9.29
CA TYR A 86 -2.25 0.91 9.98
C TYR A 86 -3.41 1.89 9.91
N TYR A 87 -4.06 1.97 8.74
CA TYR A 87 -5.16 2.87 8.47
C TYR A 87 -6.30 2.15 7.74
N SER A 88 -7.53 2.59 7.99
CA SER A 88 -8.72 2.21 7.22
C SER A 88 -9.12 3.37 6.30
N PRO A 89 -9.31 3.15 4.99
CA PRO A 89 -9.65 4.23 4.07
C PRO A 89 -11.08 4.74 4.31
N ASN A 90 -11.27 6.05 4.18
CA ASN A 90 -12.57 6.72 4.28
C ASN A 90 -12.89 7.62 3.07
N GLY A 91 -11.98 7.69 2.09
CA GLY A 91 -12.15 8.45 0.86
C GLY A 91 -10.95 8.30 -0.07
N PHE A 92 -11.03 8.95 -1.24
CA PHE A 92 -9.94 9.06 -2.21
C PHE A 92 -9.47 10.49 -2.32
N VAL A 93 -8.17 10.70 -2.51
CA VAL A 93 -7.67 12.02 -2.89
C VAL A 93 -8.16 12.33 -4.31
N LYS A 94 -8.64 13.55 -4.52
CA LYS A 94 -9.21 13.96 -5.81
C LYS A 94 -8.17 14.04 -6.94
N GLU A 95 -6.91 14.31 -6.59
CA GLU A 95 -5.80 14.49 -7.52
C GLU A 95 -4.49 14.07 -6.84
N ASP A 96 -3.45 13.79 -7.63
CA ASP A 96 -2.14 13.44 -7.09
C ASP A 96 -1.45 14.70 -6.55
N ILE A 97 -1.09 14.64 -5.28
CA ILE A 97 -0.49 15.77 -4.57
C ILE A 97 0.78 15.28 -3.86
N THR A 98 1.93 15.82 -4.25
CA THR A 98 3.18 15.61 -3.52
C THR A 98 3.15 16.40 -2.22
N VAL A 99 3.17 15.70 -1.09
CA VAL A 99 3.22 16.34 0.22
C VAL A 99 4.67 16.62 0.61
N GLY A 100 5.05 17.90 0.66
CA GLY A 100 6.29 18.33 1.34
C GLY A 100 7.60 18.17 0.57
N ASP A 101 7.65 18.48 -0.72
CA ASP A 101 8.89 18.48 -1.50
C ASP A 101 9.70 19.79 -1.33
N GLY A 102 10.43 19.90 -0.22
CA GLY A 102 11.62 20.76 -0.15
C GLY A 102 11.45 22.27 0.07
N ALA A 103 10.24 22.84 0.01
CA ALA A 103 9.99 24.22 0.43
C ALA A 103 8.71 24.34 1.26
N ALA A 104 8.90 24.45 2.58
CA ALA A 104 7.88 24.49 3.62
C ALA A 104 6.95 23.26 3.65
N LEU A 105 7.07 22.45 4.72
CA LEU A 105 6.19 21.33 5.10
C LEU A 105 4.68 21.69 5.22
N TYR A 106 4.28 22.89 4.82
CA TYR A 106 2.98 23.50 5.01
C TYR A 106 2.28 23.92 3.69
N ASN A 107 2.90 23.73 2.51
CA ASN A 107 2.32 24.18 1.25
C ASN A 107 1.20 23.27 0.70
N ASN A 108 0.94 22.12 1.33
CA ASN A 108 -0.19 21.23 1.03
C ASN A 108 -1.04 21.02 2.30
N ALA A 109 -1.32 22.11 3.04
CA ALA A 109 -2.09 22.09 4.28
C ALA A 109 -3.49 21.48 4.12
N ASP A 110 -4.03 21.54 2.90
CA ASP A 110 -5.36 21.07 2.55
C ASP A 110 -5.30 20.11 1.37
N ILE A 111 -6.06 19.02 1.46
CA ILE A 111 -6.29 18.08 0.35
C ILE A 111 -7.79 17.94 0.11
N SER A 112 -8.19 17.82 -1.15
CA SER A 112 -9.57 17.50 -1.49
C SER A 112 -9.77 15.98 -1.46
N VAL A 113 -10.70 15.52 -0.63
CA VAL A 113 -11.06 14.10 -0.52
C VAL A 113 -12.46 13.88 -1.09
N VAL A 114 -12.55 12.96 -2.04
CA VAL A 114 -13.83 12.42 -2.52
C VAL A 114 -14.28 11.38 -1.51
N VAL A 115 -15.53 11.48 -1.04
CA VAL A 115 -16.12 10.57 -0.02
C VAL A 115 -17.28 9.72 -0.56
N ARG A 116 -17.71 9.93 -1.80
CA ARG A 116 -18.81 9.20 -2.45
C ARG A 116 -18.69 9.29 -3.97
N GLY A 117 -19.05 8.22 -4.67
CA GLY A 117 -19.10 8.23 -6.14
C GLY A 117 -19.05 6.83 -6.76
N ALA A 118 -18.77 6.79 -8.06
CA ALA A 118 -18.40 5.55 -8.75
C ALA A 118 -16.92 5.62 -9.12
N VAL A 119 -16.20 4.51 -8.96
CA VAL A 119 -14.77 4.38 -9.19
C VAL A 119 -14.54 3.28 -10.20
N ARG A 120 -13.72 3.56 -11.21
CA ARG A 120 -13.18 2.52 -12.09
C ARG A 120 -11.93 1.95 -11.44
N GLU A 121 -11.99 0.71 -10.99
CA GLU A 121 -10.94 0.13 -10.14
C GLU A 121 -9.60 0.02 -10.88
N GLY A 122 -9.62 -0.40 -12.14
CA GLY A 122 -8.40 -0.50 -12.96
C GLY A 122 -7.75 0.84 -13.32
N ALA A 123 -8.38 1.97 -12.97
CA ALA A 123 -7.80 3.30 -13.15
C ALA A 123 -7.19 3.86 -11.85
N LEU A 124 -7.31 3.16 -10.73
CA LEU A 124 -6.67 3.57 -9.48
C LEU A 124 -5.16 3.31 -9.56
N PRO A 125 -4.32 4.25 -9.11
CA PRO A 125 -2.87 4.07 -9.11
C PRO A 125 -2.43 3.02 -8.07
N LEU A 126 -3.15 2.93 -6.95
CA LEU A 126 -2.86 1.98 -5.88
C LEU A 126 -3.98 0.93 -5.77
N PRO A 127 -3.63 -0.36 -5.64
CA PRO A 127 -4.61 -1.43 -5.57
C PRO A 127 -5.32 -1.46 -4.21
N LEU A 128 -6.54 -2.00 -4.19
CA LEU A 128 -7.39 -2.07 -2.99
C LEU A 128 -7.73 -3.51 -2.61
N THR A 129 -7.77 -3.78 -1.32
CA THR A 129 -8.30 -5.04 -0.78
C THR A 129 -9.82 -5.04 -0.70
N ALA A 130 -10.43 -6.23 -0.62
CA ALA A 130 -11.86 -6.36 -0.38
C ALA A 130 -12.32 -5.65 0.91
N THR A 131 -11.50 -5.71 1.97
CA THR A 131 -11.75 -5.02 3.25
C THR A 131 -11.73 -3.51 3.08
N GLN A 132 -10.77 -2.97 2.32
CA GLN A 132 -10.71 -1.53 2.03
C GLN A 132 -11.90 -1.05 1.20
N LYS A 133 -12.32 -1.82 0.19
CA LYS A 133 -13.54 -1.52 -0.58
C LYS A 133 -14.79 -1.52 0.31
N THR A 134 -14.87 -2.44 1.27
CA THR A 134 -15.97 -2.50 2.25
C THR A 134 -15.98 -1.26 3.14
N ALA A 135 -14.81 -0.80 3.60
CA ALA A 135 -14.69 0.43 4.39
C ALA A 135 -15.13 1.68 3.58
N LEU A 136 -14.88 1.68 2.27
CA LEU A 136 -15.30 2.71 1.32
C LEU A 136 -16.77 2.53 0.87
N ALA A 137 -17.68 2.29 1.83
CA ALA A 137 -19.07 1.91 1.59
C ALA A 137 -19.92 2.90 0.77
N HIS A 138 -19.45 4.13 0.59
CA HIS A 138 -20.12 5.15 -0.22
C HIS A 138 -19.68 5.15 -1.68
N PHE A 139 -18.76 4.28 -2.07
CA PHE A 139 -18.30 4.14 -3.44
C PHE A 139 -18.88 2.90 -4.11
N ARG A 140 -19.17 3.02 -5.40
CA ARG A 140 -19.46 1.89 -6.28
C ARG A 140 -18.22 1.58 -7.10
N PHE A 141 -17.68 0.37 -6.95
CA PHE A 141 -16.51 -0.08 -7.71
C PHE A 141 -16.97 -0.79 -8.98
N ASN A 142 -16.57 -0.22 -10.12
CA ASN A 142 -16.79 -0.80 -11.43
C ASN A 142 -15.48 -1.41 -11.91
N ALA A 143 -15.56 -2.60 -12.51
CA ALA A 143 -14.44 -3.24 -13.19
C ALA A 143 -14.04 -2.46 -14.46
#